data_AF-A0A9N8EY82-F1
#
_entry.id   AF-A0A9N8EY82-F1
#
_cell.length_a   1.000
_cell.length_b   1.000
_cell.length_c   1.000
_cell.angle_alpha   90.00
_cell.angle_beta   90.00
_cell.angle_gamma   90.00
#
_symmetry.space_group_name_H-M   'P 1'
#
loop_
_entity.id
_entity.type
_entity.pdbx_description
1 polymer ?
#
loop_
_entity_poly.entity_id
_entity_poly.type
_entity_poly.pdbx_seq_one_letter_code
_entity_poly.pdbx_strand_id
1 'polypeptide(L)'
;MIPSTLSKASRPLAIQAQRRHYVGWLKKNKFVEEWNGRREITEKTFKAKYANFHYFLFFGFGAPAGVYFWSRSEMHNKGDRRYQDVL
;
A
#
# COMPACT_ATOMS: atom_id res chain seq x y z
N MET A 1 -4.61 -16.24 28.43
CA MET A 1 -5.74 -17.11 28.05
C MET A 1 -6.90 -16.22 27.62
N ILE A 2 -7.29 -16.26 26.35
CA ILE A 2 -8.45 -15.48 25.85
C ILE A 2 -9.71 -16.34 26.06
N PRO A 3 -10.82 -15.80 26.58
CA PRO A 3 -12.02 -16.59 26.88
C PRO A 3 -12.58 -17.26 25.62
N SER A 4 -12.88 -18.56 25.72
CA SER A 4 -13.42 -19.40 24.62
C SER A 4 -14.77 -18.93 24.07
N THR A 5 -15.44 -18.02 24.78
CA THR A 5 -16.74 -17.42 24.40
C THR A 5 -16.64 -16.42 23.26
N LEU A 6 -15.52 -15.70 23.10
CA LEU A 6 -15.27 -14.77 21.98
C LEU A 6 -15.01 -15.48 20.64
N SER A 7 -14.58 -16.75 20.68
CA SER A 7 -14.30 -17.54 19.46
C SER A 7 -15.56 -18.04 18.74
N LYS A 8 -16.69 -18.16 19.45
CA LYS A 8 -17.97 -18.61 18.87
C LYS A 8 -18.74 -17.47 18.22
N ALA A 9 -18.65 -16.25 18.76
CA ALA A 9 -19.37 -15.07 18.25
C ALA A 9 -18.83 -14.52 16.91
N SER A 10 -17.59 -14.84 16.57
CA SER A 10 -16.92 -14.41 15.32
C SER A 10 -17.24 -15.29 14.11
N ARG A 11 -17.70 -16.53 14.33
CA ARG A 11 -18.09 -17.47 13.25
C ARG A 11 -19.33 -17.05 12.45
N PRO A 12 -20.45 -16.61 13.05
CA PRO A 12 -21.64 -16.26 12.27
C PRO A 12 -21.42 -15.02 11.39
N LEU A 13 -20.65 -14.03 11.85
CA LEU A 13 -20.31 -12.83 11.06
C LEU A 13 -19.41 -13.16 9.86
N ALA A 14 -18.45 -14.07 10.02
CA ALA A 14 -17.62 -14.55 8.92
C ALA A 14 -18.46 -15.29 7.86
N ILE A 15 -19.39 -16.15 8.29
CA ILE A 15 -20.30 -16.87 7.39
C ILE A 15 -21.27 -15.91 6.68
N GLN A 16 -21.74 -14.86 7.36
CA GLN A 16 -22.65 -13.87 6.81
C GLN A 16 -21.97 -12.89 5.83
N ALA A 17 -20.69 -12.56 6.05
CA ALA A 17 -19.87 -11.84 5.08
C ALA A 17 -19.56 -12.69 3.83
N GLN A 18 -19.37 -14.00 4.01
CA GLN A 18 -19.09 -14.95 2.91
C GLN A 18 -20.30 -15.16 1.98
N ARG A 19 -21.53 -14.87 2.42
CA ARG A 19 -22.76 -15.03 1.64
C ARG A 19 -23.14 -13.83 0.76
N ARG A 20 -22.48 -12.67 0.87
CA ARG A 20 -23.00 -11.42 0.28
C ARG A 20 -22.64 -11.11 -1.18
N HIS A 21 -21.80 -11.89 -1.87
CA HIS A 21 -21.41 -11.53 -3.24
C HIS A 21 -21.32 -12.72 -4.18
N TYR A 22 -22.47 -13.24 -4.58
CA TYR A 22 -22.62 -14.04 -5.80
C TYR A 22 -23.23 -13.15 -6.88
N VAL A 23 -22.48 -12.87 -7.95
CA VAL A 23 -23.08 -12.41 -9.22
C VAL A 23 -23.25 -13.69 -10.03
N GLY A 24 -24.50 -14.14 -10.21
CA GLY A 24 -24.91 -15.54 -10.42
C GLY A 24 -24.30 -16.38 -11.56
N TRP A 25 -23.34 -15.86 -12.32
CA TRP A 25 -22.66 -16.52 -13.43
C TRP A 25 -21.14 -16.65 -13.25
N LEU A 26 -20.54 -15.93 -12.29
CA LEU A 26 -19.10 -15.96 -12.06
C LEU A 26 -18.77 -16.74 -10.78
N LYS A 27 -18.14 -17.92 -10.92
CA LYS A 27 -17.58 -18.65 -9.78
C LYS A 27 -16.37 -17.87 -9.26
N LYS A 28 -16.47 -17.33 -8.05
CA LYS A 28 -15.36 -16.67 -7.38
C LYS A 28 -14.23 -17.65 -7.10
N ASN A 29 -13.02 -17.31 -7.55
CA ASN A 29 -11.82 -18.06 -7.23
C ASN A 29 -11.36 -17.67 -5.83
N LYS A 30 -11.38 -18.64 -4.91
CA LYS A 30 -10.98 -18.46 -3.50
C LYS A 30 -9.60 -17.81 -3.35
N PHE A 31 -8.65 -18.17 -4.22
CA PHE A 31 -7.29 -17.62 -4.16
C PHE A 31 -7.24 -16.16 -4.57
N VAL A 32 -8.07 -15.77 -5.54
CA VAL A 32 -8.14 -14.37 -6.02
C VAL A 32 -8.81 -13.48 -4.97
N GLU A 33 -9.86 -13.96 -4.32
CA GLU A 33 -10.51 -13.20 -3.23
C GLU A 33 -9.62 -13.05 -2.00
N GLU A 34 -8.91 -14.10 -1.61
CA GLU A 34 -7.97 -14.02 -0.49
C GLU A 34 -6.81 -13.07 -0.82
N TRP A 35 -6.31 -13.10 -2.07
CA TRP A 35 -5.28 -12.19 -2.53
C TRP A 35 -5.77 -10.73 -2.54
N ASN A 36 -6.96 -10.45 -3.06
CA ASN A 36 -7.56 -9.11 -3.01
C ASN A 36 -7.79 -8.66 -1.56
N GLY A 37 -8.35 -9.51 -0.70
CA GLY A 37 -8.56 -9.19 0.71
C GLY A 37 -7.26 -8.84 1.44
N ARG A 38 -6.15 -9.51 1.13
CA ARG A 38 -4.83 -9.17 1.68
C ARG A 38 -4.29 -7.83 1.15
N ARG A 39 -4.58 -7.48 -0.11
CA ARG A 39 -4.19 -6.19 -0.69
C ARG A 39 -5.01 -5.01 -0.17
N GLU A 40 -6.29 -5.22 0.08
CA GLU A 40 -7.18 -4.19 0.63
C GLU A 40 -6.90 -3.92 2.11
N ILE A 41 -6.32 -4.90 2.83
CA ILE A 41 -5.99 -4.79 4.26
C ILE A 41 -4.48 -4.57 4.46
N THR A 42 -3.85 -3.79 3.58
CA THR A 42 -2.44 -3.41 3.71
C THR A 42 -2.18 -2.61 4.99
N GLU A 43 -3.11 -1.75 5.42
CA GLU A 43 -2.93 -0.90 6.61
C GLU A 43 -2.86 -1.68 7.93
N LYS A 44 -3.61 -2.77 8.08
CA LYS A 44 -3.59 -3.59 9.31
C LYS A 44 -2.46 -4.61 9.33
N THR A 45 -1.93 -4.97 8.16
CA THR A 45 -0.81 -5.92 8.04
C THR A 45 0.54 -5.22 7.96
N PHE A 46 0.55 -3.91 7.72
CA PHE A 46 1.75 -3.10 7.74
C PHE A 46 2.38 -3.11 9.14
N LYS A 47 3.50 -3.80 9.27
CA LYS A 47 4.37 -3.75 10.45
C LYS A 47 5.65 -3.07 10.04
N ALA A 48 5.89 -1.87 10.57
CA ALA A 48 7.15 -1.19 10.41
C ALA A 48 8.27 -2.07 11.00
N LYS A 49 9.05 -2.71 10.13
CA LYS A 49 10.22 -3.49 10.49
C LYS A 49 11.46 -2.69 10.16
N TYR A 50 12.45 -2.72 11.06
CA TYR A 50 13.73 -2.04 10.87
C TYR A 50 14.41 -2.46 9.55
N ALA A 51 14.28 -3.74 9.18
CA ALA A 51 14.79 -4.28 7.93
C ALA A 51 14.21 -3.60 6.68
N ASN A 52 13.00 -3.02 6.74
CA ASN A 52 12.37 -2.36 5.58
C ASN A 52 12.50 -0.83 5.65
N PHE A 53 13.05 -0.27 6.73
CA PHE A 53 13.12 1.17 6.95
C PHE A 53 13.95 1.88 5.87
N HIS A 54 15.01 1.25 5.39
CA HIS A 54 15.84 1.79 4.31
C HIS A 54 15.05 1.96 3.00
N TYR A 55 14.12 1.07 2.69
CA TYR A 55 13.23 1.24 1.53
C TYR A 55 12.30 2.43 1.69
N PHE A 56 11.78 2.69 2.90
CA PHE A 56 10.96 3.88 3.17
C PHE A 56 11.76 5.17 2.99
N LEU A 57 13.00 5.20 3.51
CA LEU A 57 13.87 6.35 3.34
C LEU A 57 14.21 6.58 1.87
N PHE A 58 14.58 5.53 1.15
CA PHE A 58 14.94 5.63 -0.26
C PHE A 58 13.74 6.03 -1.13
N PHE A 59 12.63 5.31 -1.07
CA PHE A 59 11.47 5.58 -1.94
C PHE A 59 10.64 6.78 -1.50
N GLY A 60 10.60 7.09 -0.20
CA GLY A 60 9.86 8.24 0.33
C GLY A 60 10.60 9.57 0.20
N PHE A 61 11.93 9.56 0.33
CA PHE A 61 12.72 10.80 0.38
C PHE A 61 13.89 10.79 -0.61
N GLY A 62 14.72 9.74 -0.59
CA GLY A 62 15.96 9.69 -1.38
C GLY A 62 15.72 9.81 -2.89
N ALA A 63 14.83 9.01 -3.45
CA ALA A 63 14.52 9.01 -4.87
C ALA A 63 13.82 10.31 -5.33
N PRO A 64 12.76 10.81 -4.65
CA PRO A 64 12.17 12.10 -5.01
C PRO A 64 13.16 13.26 -4.92
N ALA A 65 13.96 13.33 -3.85
CA ALA A 65 14.97 14.37 -3.69
C ALA A 65 16.06 14.26 -4.76
N GLY A 66 16.54 13.05 -5.05
CA GLY A 66 17.53 12.79 -6.09
C GLY A 66 17.05 13.25 -7.47
N VAL A 67 15.81 12.93 -7.84
CA VAL A 67 15.20 13.39 -9.10
C VAL A 67 15.11 14.92 -9.13
N TYR A 68 14.67 15.54 -8.04
CA TYR A 68 14.59 17.00 -7.96
C TYR A 68 15.95 17.67 -8.15
N PHE A 69 16.96 17.25 -7.38
CA PHE A 69 18.30 17.85 -7.45
C PHE A 69 18.99 17.59 -8.78
N TRP A 70 18.82 16.40 -9.35
CA TRP A 70 19.36 16.09 -10.67
C TRP A 70 18.71 16.96 -11.75
N SER A 71 17.38 17.03 -11.77
CA SER A 71 16.64 17.86 -12.74
C SER A 71 16.99 19.35 -12.58
N ARG A 72 17.11 19.84 -11.34
CA ARG A 72 17.57 21.20 -11.02
C ARG A 72 18.98 21.46 -11.54
N SER A 73 19.91 20.53 -11.32
CA SER A 73 21.29 20.64 -11.79
C SER A 73 21.36 20.72 -13.32
N GLU A 74 20.59 19.89 -14.03
CA GLU A 74 20.52 19.94 -15.49
C GLU A 74 19.97 21.27 -16.00
N MET A 75 18.91 21.79 -15.38
CA MET A 75 18.32 23.07 -15.75
C MET A 75 19.27 24.24 -15.50
N HIS A 76 19.98 24.22 -14.37
CA HIS A 76 20.98 25.23 -14.05
C HIS A 76 22.17 25.19 -15.03
N ASN A 77 22.69 24.01 -15.33
CA ASN A 77 23.86 23.84 -16.20
C ASN A 77 23.56 24.10 -17.69
N LYS A 78 22.32 23.85 -18.14
CA LYS A 78 21.89 24.20 -19.51
C LYS A 78 21.64 25.70 -19.71
N GLY A 79 21.63 26.49 -18.63
CA GLY A 79 21.44 27.95 -18.72
C GLY A 79 20.06 28.36 -19.23
N ASP A 80 19.01 27.56 -18.94
CA ASP A 80 17.66 27.87 -19.39
C ASP A 80 17.16 29.14 -18.68
N ARG A 81 16.84 30.20 -19.46
CA ARG A 81 16.36 31.49 -18.94
C ARG A 81 15.14 31.34 -18.02
N ARG A 82 14.31 30.33 -18.26
CA ARG A 82 13.11 30.06 -17.44
C ARG A 82 13.44 29.61 -16.01
N TYR A 83 14.66 29.15 -15.75
CA TYR A 83 15.08 28.75 -14.40
C TYR A 83 15.53 29.94 -13.56
N GLN A 84 16.01 31.03 -14.18
CA GLN A 84 16.39 32.25 -13.48
C GLN A 84 15.18 33.04 -12.97
N ASP A 85 14.03 32.94 -13.65
CA ASP A 85 12.83 33.71 -13.32
C ASP A 85 11.94 33.02 -12.25
N VAL A 86 12.28 31.80 -11.81
CA VAL A 86 11.45 30.95 -10.91
C VAL A 86 12.03 30.85 -9.49
N LEU A 87 13.23 31.41 -9.26
CA LEU A 87 13.90 31.44 -7.94
C LEU A 87 13.68 32.76 -7.19
#